data_AF-A0A970CBJ3-F1
#
_entry.id   AF-A0A970CBJ3-F1
#
_cell.length_a   1.000
_cell.length_b   1.000
_cell.length_c   1.000
_cell.angle_alpha   90.00
_cell.angle_beta   90.00
_cell.angle_gamma   90.00
#
_symmetry.space_group_name_H-M   'P 1'
#
loop_
_entity.id
_entity.type
_entity.pdbx_description
1 polymer ?
#
loop_
_entity_poly.entity_id
_entity_poly.type
_entity_poly.pdbx_seq_one_letter_code
_entity_poly.pdbx_strand_id
1 'polypeptide(L)'
;AAFGQEAQAASLRGLITEVGDGFFLMEDETVGDVRVNLRDGVTVYDGIAARDAMAVGQYVFVTHTGAMTRSIPPQVTALKVGCYVVSGTAEEILLTGVLVGGDAVLGEVIVRVDDQMPTVHRNVPITVYYNGVMTLSLPPQISAAYLTVPVLEGTVSALDWGGFTMTEANGDVDTVMVTSETLMRVLPAVGDTVVVYYDGTLLDVRCAYALEVAPLTAADGEALYTHE
;
A
#
# COMPACT_ATOMS: atom_id res chain seq x y z
N ALA A 1 -0.06 31.44 37.04
CA ALA A 1 0.72 30.38 36.38
C ALA A 1 -0.16 29.78 35.30
N ALA A 2 0.14 30.06 34.03
CA ALA A 2 -0.55 29.42 32.91
C ALA A 2 0.08 28.04 32.74
N PHE A 3 -0.71 26.99 32.99
CA PHE A 3 -0.30 25.61 32.71
C PHE A 3 -0.10 25.48 31.20
N GLY A 4 1.13 25.13 30.80
CA GLY A 4 1.44 24.75 29.44
C GLY A 4 0.63 23.50 29.10
N GLN A 5 -0.33 23.66 28.21
CA GLN A 5 -0.94 22.54 27.53
C GLN A 5 0.14 21.98 26.62
N GLU A 6 0.82 20.91 27.05
CA GLU A 6 1.67 20.14 26.14
C GLU A 6 0.79 19.75 24.96
N ALA A 7 1.10 20.29 23.78
CA ALA A 7 0.43 19.89 22.56
C ALA A 7 0.67 18.40 22.38
N GLN A 8 -0.37 17.60 22.59
CA GLN A 8 -0.28 16.14 22.54
C GLN A 8 0.13 15.75 21.11
N ALA A 9 1.29 15.11 20.98
CA ALA A 9 1.76 14.63 19.69
C ALA A 9 0.74 13.62 19.14
N ALA A 10 0.29 13.84 17.91
CA ALA A 10 -0.67 13.00 17.22
C ALA A 10 0.01 12.27 16.06
N SER A 11 -0.57 11.15 15.65
CA SER A 11 -0.02 10.26 14.62
C SER A 11 -0.94 10.20 13.41
N LEU A 12 -0.34 10.27 12.23
CA LEU A 12 -0.95 9.98 10.94
C LEU A 12 -0.21 8.82 10.27
N ARG A 13 -0.89 8.05 9.44
CA ARG A 13 -0.30 6.99 8.63
C ARG A 13 -1.08 6.78 7.34
N GLY A 14 -0.36 6.50 6.26
CA GLY A 14 -0.97 6.45 4.94
C GLY A 14 0.02 6.62 3.79
N LEU A 15 -0.50 6.70 2.58
CA LEU A 15 0.27 6.76 1.34
C LEU A 15 0.62 8.19 0.95
N ILE A 16 1.87 8.42 0.56
CA ILE A 16 2.27 9.67 -0.09
C ILE A 16 1.64 9.74 -1.48
N THR A 17 0.89 10.81 -1.75
CA THR A 17 0.23 11.06 -3.04
C THR A 17 0.95 12.13 -3.86
N GLU A 18 1.67 13.05 -3.21
CA GLU A 18 2.47 14.09 -3.86
C GLU A 18 3.69 14.46 -3.01
N VAL A 19 4.84 14.73 -3.63
CA VAL A 19 6.05 15.22 -2.96
C VAL A 19 6.39 16.62 -3.50
N GLY A 20 6.55 17.58 -2.59
CA GLY A 20 6.93 18.95 -2.91
C GLY A 20 8.14 19.42 -2.11
N ASP A 21 8.57 20.66 -2.34
CA ASP A 21 9.69 21.24 -1.58
C ASP A 21 9.26 21.59 -0.16
N GLY A 22 9.78 20.84 0.82
CA GLY A 22 9.51 21.03 2.24
C GLY A 22 8.12 20.56 2.68
N PHE A 23 7.42 19.77 1.87
CA PHE A 23 6.16 19.13 2.25
C PHE A 23 5.88 17.88 1.40
N PHE A 24 4.94 17.06 1.84
CA PHE A 24 4.28 16.08 0.99
C PHE A 24 2.76 16.09 1.25
N LEU A 25 1.98 15.63 0.28
CA LEU A 25 0.59 15.25 0.48
C LEU A 25 0.54 13.75 0.75
N MET A 26 -0.34 13.36 1.67
CA MET A 26 -0.63 11.96 1.93
C MET A 26 -2.13 11.75 2.07
N GLU A 27 -2.57 10.56 1.71
CA GLU A 27 -3.89 10.04 2.07
C GLU A 27 -3.76 9.29 3.38
N ASP A 28 -4.16 9.93 4.49
CA ASP A 28 -4.21 9.31 5.81
C ASP A 28 -5.44 8.41 5.94
N GLU A 29 -5.26 7.24 6.56
CA GLU A 29 -6.32 6.23 6.71
C GLU A 29 -7.56 6.72 7.46
N THR A 30 -7.43 7.73 8.32
CA THR A 30 -8.52 8.22 9.17
C THR A 30 -8.99 9.60 8.78
N VAL A 31 -8.07 10.47 8.36
CA VAL A 31 -8.33 11.89 8.08
C VAL A 31 -8.58 12.15 6.60
N GLY A 32 -8.15 11.24 5.71
CA GLY A 32 -8.11 11.46 4.26
C GLY A 32 -6.92 12.32 3.87
N ASP A 33 -7.09 13.17 2.85
CA ASP A 33 -5.99 14.01 2.34
C ASP A 33 -5.44 14.98 3.40
N VAL A 34 -4.13 14.88 3.67
CA VAL A 34 -3.40 15.76 4.59
C VAL A 34 -2.13 16.27 3.94
N ARG A 35 -1.86 17.57 4.10
CA ARG A 35 -0.56 18.16 3.78
C ARG A 35 0.35 18.12 5.01
N VAL A 36 1.47 17.43 4.88
CA VAL A 36 2.49 17.34 5.92
C VAL A 36 3.64 18.27 5.61
N ASN A 37 3.79 19.35 6.38
CA ASN A 37 4.91 20.27 6.23
C ASN A 37 6.13 19.75 7.00
N LEU A 38 7.29 19.77 6.34
CA LEU A 38 8.58 19.35 6.86
C LEU A 38 9.39 20.58 7.25
N ARG A 39 10.14 20.47 8.34
CA ARG A 39 11.01 21.55 8.82
C ARG A 39 12.44 21.09 8.93
N ASP A 40 13.32 21.77 8.21
CA ASP A 40 14.75 21.50 8.21
C ASP A 40 15.35 21.63 9.60
N GLY A 41 16.13 20.63 10.00
CA GLY A 41 16.75 20.55 11.32
C GLY A 41 15.78 20.31 12.48
N VAL A 42 14.47 20.12 12.21
CA VAL A 42 13.45 19.88 13.24
C VAL A 42 12.74 18.55 13.02
N THR A 43 12.32 18.26 11.78
CA THR A 43 11.68 16.99 11.46
C THR A 43 12.70 15.86 11.51
N VAL A 44 12.43 14.88 12.37
CA VAL A 44 13.23 13.65 12.49
C VAL A 44 12.78 12.66 11.42
N TYR A 45 13.74 12.02 10.75
CA TYR A 45 13.48 10.95 9.79
C TYR A 45 13.98 9.61 10.34
N ASP A 46 13.27 8.52 10.07
CA ASP A 46 13.60 7.19 10.58
C ASP A 46 13.25 6.07 9.57
N GLY A 47 13.93 4.93 9.69
CA GLY A 47 13.89 3.84 8.72
C GLY A 47 14.52 4.24 7.38
N ILE A 48 13.83 3.95 6.28
CA ILE A 48 14.22 4.42 4.94
C ILE A 48 13.70 5.82 4.62
N ALA A 49 12.92 6.44 5.51
CA ALA A 49 12.52 7.82 5.30
C ALA A 49 13.76 8.71 5.33
N ALA A 50 13.95 9.48 4.26
CA ALA A 50 14.87 10.59 4.21
C ALA A 50 14.21 11.67 3.37
N ARG A 51 14.50 12.95 3.66
CA ARG A 51 13.91 14.09 2.93
C ARG A 51 13.98 13.91 1.40
N ASP A 52 15.13 13.46 0.91
CA ASP A 52 15.41 13.33 -0.52
C ASP A 52 15.03 11.95 -1.09
N ALA A 53 14.52 11.04 -0.25
CA ALA A 53 14.12 9.68 -0.63
C ALA A 53 12.59 9.48 -0.56
N MET A 54 11.83 10.52 -0.17
CA MET A 54 10.37 10.45 -0.15
C MET A 54 9.84 10.37 -1.58
N ALA A 55 8.95 9.41 -1.82
CA ALA A 55 8.37 9.17 -3.14
C ALA A 55 6.88 8.88 -3.03
N VAL A 56 6.14 9.22 -4.09
CA VAL A 56 4.73 8.85 -4.25
C VAL A 56 4.58 7.33 -4.16
N GLY A 57 3.53 6.88 -3.48
CA GLY A 57 3.24 5.46 -3.23
C GLY A 57 3.97 4.86 -2.01
N GLN A 58 4.85 5.60 -1.34
CA GLN A 58 5.41 5.15 -0.07
C GLN A 58 4.37 5.30 1.05
N TYR A 59 4.26 4.28 1.89
CA TYR A 59 3.44 4.34 3.10
C TYR A 59 4.30 4.83 4.28
N VAL A 60 3.86 5.88 4.95
CA VAL A 60 4.64 6.58 5.99
C VAL A 60 3.88 6.73 7.30
N PHE A 61 4.63 6.87 8.39
CA PHE A 61 4.13 7.15 9.74
C PHE A 61 4.60 8.53 10.18
N VAL A 62 3.67 9.44 10.41
CA VAL A 62 3.98 10.84 10.75
C VAL A 62 3.55 11.10 12.18
N THR A 63 4.49 11.53 13.02
CA THR A 63 4.16 12.18 14.30
C THR A 63 4.18 13.68 14.09
N HIS A 64 3.14 14.39 14.51
CA HIS A 64 3.02 15.84 14.33
C HIS A 64 2.59 16.54 15.64
N THR A 65 2.64 17.88 15.62
CA THR A 65 2.40 18.74 16.78
C THR A 65 0.97 18.73 17.35
N GLY A 66 0.06 17.89 16.82
CA GLY A 66 -1.36 17.86 17.20
C GLY A 66 -2.21 19.02 16.64
N ALA A 67 -1.58 20.12 16.21
CA ALA A 67 -2.29 21.23 15.56
C ALA A 67 -2.51 20.94 14.08
N MET A 68 -3.78 20.97 13.65
CA MET A 68 -4.18 20.93 12.24
C MET A 68 -4.79 22.27 11.82
N THR A 69 -4.48 22.73 10.61
CA THR A 69 -5.16 23.91 10.03
C THR A 69 -6.57 23.54 9.56
N ARG A 70 -7.46 24.54 9.48
CA ARG A 70 -8.81 24.39 8.88
C ARG A 70 -8.83 24.55 7.35
N SER A 71 -7.69 24.33 6.68
CA SER A 71 -7.61 24.38 5.21
C SER A 71 -8.07 23.05 4.61
N ILE A 72 -8.20 23.01 3.28
CA ILE A 72 -8.51 21.81 2.52
C ILE A 72 -7.40 21.65 1.45
N PRO A 73 -6.54 20.61 1.54
CA PRO A 73 -6.46 19.66 2.65
C PRO A 73 -5.99 20.34 3.96
N PRO A 74 -6.33 19.78 5.13
CA PRO A 74 -5.76 20.21 6.40
C PRO A 74 -4.25 20.05 6.39
N GLN A 75 -3.55 20.92 7.10
CA GLN A 75 -2.09 20.93 7.16
C GLN A 75 -1.58 20.68 8.57
N VAL A 76 -0.49 19.92 8.67
CA VAL A 76 0.25 19.64 9.90
C VAL A 76 1.72 19.99 9.75
N THR A 77 2.43 20.10 10.88
CA THR A 77 3.90 20.18 10.90
C THR A 77 4.46 18.90 11.49
N ALA A 78 5.27 18.18 10.71
CA ALA A 78 5.86 16.92 11.14
C ALA A 78 6.96 17.13 12.18
N LEU A 79 6.85 16.38 13.27
CA LEU A 79 7.90 16.17 14.27
C LEU A 79 8.79 14.98 13.88
N LYS A 80 8.17 13.89 13.44
CA LYS A 80 8.86 12.69 12.96
C LYS A 80 8.16 12.12 11.73
N VAL A 81 8.94 11.64 10.76
CA VAL A 81 8.46 10.84 9.63
C VAL A 81 9.24 9.52 9.63
N GLY A 82 8.54 8.40 9.77
CA GLY A 82 9.11 7.06 9.66
C GLY A 82 8.59 6.36 8.41
N CYS A 83 9.47 5.62 7.75
CA CYS A 83 9.11 4.70 6.67
C CYS A 83 9.92 3.44 6.87
N TYR A 84 9.27 2.32 7.18
CA TYR A 84 9.95 1.05 7.45
C TYR A 84 9.38 0.01 6.52
N VAL A 85 10.26 -0.62 5.76
CA VAL A 85 9.90 -1.49 4.66
C VAL A 85 10.63 -2.82 4.77
N VAL A 86 9.95 -3.90 4.39
CA VAL A 86 10.53 -5.19 4.07
C VAL A 86 10.13 -5.52 2.63
N SER A 87 11.11 -5.79 1.78
CA SER A 87 10.89 -6.11 0.37
C SER A 87 11.52 -7.47 0.07
N GLY A 88 10.73 -8.40 -0.46
CA GLY A 88 11.21 -9.76 -0.71
C GLY A 88 10.16 -10.59 -1.44
N THR A 89 10.28 -11.91 -1.36
CA THR A 89 9.36 -12.86 -1.97
C THR A 89 8.53 -13.55 -0.88
N ALA A 90 7.23 -13.71 -1.13
CA ALA A 90 6.33 -14.49 -0.27
C ALA A 90 6.64 -15.99 -0.39
N GLU A 91 7.50 -16.53 0.47
CA GLU A 91 7.98 -17.92 0.38
C GLU A 91 6.97 -18.94 0.91
N GLU A 92 6.24 -18.60 1.98
CA GLU A 92 5.24 -19.47 2.60
C GLU A 92 4.05 -18.66 3.13
N ILE A 93 2.84 -19.12 2.81
CA ILE A 93 1.60 -18.56 3.37
C ILE A 93 1.30 -19.29 4.67
N LEU A 94 1.25 -18.53 5.76
CA LEU A 94 0.99 -19.02 7.10
C LEU A 94 -0.47 -18.73 7.48
N LEU A 95 -0.96 -19.34 8.56
CA LEU A 95 -2.33 -19.15 9.02
C LEU A 95 -2.67 -17.67 9.34
N THR A 96 -1.69 -16.91 9.82
CA THR A 96 -1.90 -15.52 10.29
C THR A 96 -0.97 -14.53 9.60
N GLY A 97 -0.41 -14.88 8.44
CA GLY A 97 0.62 -14.08 7.80
C GLY A 97 1.38 -14.77 6.68
N VAL A 98 2.58 -14.27 6.38
CA VAL A 98 3.45 -14.76 5.32
C VAL A 98 4.91 -14.76 5.80
N LEU A 99 5.66 -15.79 5.42
CA LEU A 99 7.12 -15.76 5.50
C LEU A 99 7.65 -15.04 4.26
N VAL A 100 8.34 -13.93 4.47
CA VAL A 100 8.99 -13.14 3.43
C VAL A 100 10.49 -13.43 3.48
N GLY A 101 11.03 -13.90 2.37
CA GLY A 101 12.46 -14.15 2.21
C GLY A 101 13.11 -13.20 1.20
N GLY A 102 14.44 -13.10 1.27
CA GLY A 102 15.22 -12.33 0.31
C GLY A 102 15.28 -10.82 0.58
N ASP A 103 14.84 -10.35 1.75
CA ASP A 103 15.04 -8.95 2.14
C ASP A 103 16.53 -8.65 2.32
N ALA A 104 16.99 -7.54 1.75
CA ALA A 104 18.41 -7.21 1.71
C ALA A 104 19.01 -6.91 3.09
N VAL A 105 18.18 -6.53 4.07
CA VAL A 105 18.61 -6.10 5.40
C VAL A 105 18.32 -7.18 6.44
N LEU A 106 17.11 -7.74 6.42
CA LEU A 106 16.61 -8.66 7.42
C LEU A 106 16.69 -10.13 6.98
N GLY A 107 16.87 -10.41 5.68
CA GLY A 107 16.88 -11.77 5.14
C GLY A 107 15.47 -12.37 5.13
N GLU A 108 15.12 -13.08 6.20
CA GLU A 108 13.81 -13.72 6.40
C GLU A 108 13.02 -13.01 7.49
N VAL A 109 11.72 -12.77 7.24
CA VAL A 109 10.82 -12.09 8.19
C VAL A 109 9.44 -12.75 8.15
N ILE A 110 8.85 -13.00 9.32
CA ILE A 110 7.45 -13.41 9.42
C ILE A 110 6.59 -12.16 9.54
N VAL A 111 5.70 -11.96 8.57
CA VAL A 111 4.82 -10.80 8.50
C VAL A 111 3.40 -11.22 8.84
N ARG A 112 2.80 -10.62 9.86
CA ARG A 112 1.36 -10.74 10.09
C ARG A 112 0.62 -9.85 9.10
N VAL A 113 -0.34 -10.45 8.41
CA VAL A 113 -1.16 -9.81 7.37
C VAL A 113 -2.60 -9.92 7.83
N ASP A 114 -3.35 -8.82 7.75
CA ASP A 114 -4.78 -8.79 8.06
C ASP A 114 -5.63 -9.07 6.82
N ASP A 115 -6.95 -9.12 6.99
CA ASP A 115 -7.90 -9.41 5.93
C ASP A 115 -8.26 -8.20 5.06
N GLN A 116 -7.80 -7.00 5.43
CA GLN A 116 -8.00 -5.77 4.67
C GLN A 116 -6.88 -5.56 3.62
N MET A 117 -5.78 -6.30 3.74
CA MET A 117 -4.67 -6.27 2.81
C MET A 117 -4.95 -7.08 1.54
N PRO A 118 -4.25 -6.76 0.43
CA PRO A 118 -4.32 -7.55 -0.80
C PRO A 118 -4.00 -9.02 -0.55
N THR A 119 -4.61 -9.91 -1.35
CA THR A 119 -4.31 -11.35 -1.27
C THR A 119 -2.85 -11.60 -1.65
N VAL A 120 -2.13 -12.29 -0.77
CA VAL A 120 -0.73 -12.66 -1.01
C VAL A 120 -0.67 -14.08 -1.57
N HIS A 121 -0.06 -14.22 -2.75
CA HIS A 121 0.23 -15.51 -3.36
C HIS A 121 1.69 -15.93 -3.11
N ARG A 122 1.92 -17.24 -3.08
CA ARG A 122 3.25 -17.81 -2.90
C ARG A 122 4.14 -17.51 -4.10
N ASN A 123 5.43 -17.31 -3.85
CA ASN A 123 6.48 -16.99 -4.82
C ASN A 123 6.30 -15.65 -5.55
N VAL A 124 5.46 -14.76 -5.01
CA VAL A 124 5.23 -13.43 -5.55
C VAL A 124 6.11 -12.41 -4.82
N PRO A 125 6.72 -11.44 -5.51
CA PRO A 125 7.43 -10.36 -4.85
C PRO A 125 6.42 -9.47 -4.11
N ILE A 126 6.72 -9.12 -2.86
CA ILE A 126 5.86 -8.26 -2.06
C ILE A 126 6.68 -7.15 -1.39
N THR A 127 6.02 -6.02 -1.12
CA THR A 127 6.59 -4.96 -0.30
C THR A 127 5.67 -4.71 0.89
N VAL A 128 6.24 -4.75 2.09
CA VAL A 128 5.52 -4.65 3.34
C VAL A 128 6.00 -3.42 4.09
N TYR A 129 5.07 -2.52 4.41
CA TYR A 129 5.32 -1.40 5.29
C TYR A 129 4.83 -1.74 6.69
N TYR A 130 5.62 -1.39 7.70
CA TYR A 130 5.32 -1.66 9.11
C TYR A 130 5.72 -0.50 10.00
N ASN A 131 5.31 -0.52 11.27
CA ASN A 131 5.48 0.61 12.18
C ASN A 131 6.89 0.79 12.79
N GLY A 132 7.89 0.06 12.30
CA GLY A 132 9.26 0.08 12.82
C GLY A 132 9.50 -0.80 14.06
N VAL A 133 8.48 -1.52 14.55
CA VAL A 133 8.62 -2.47 15.67
C VAL A 133 8.70 -3.89 15.15
N MET A 134 9.69 -4.65 15.62
CA MET A 134 9.86 -6.08 15.32
C MET A 134 10.22 -6.88 16.57
N THR A 135 9.94 -8.18 16.56
CA THR A 135 10.38 -9.09 17.62
C THR A 135 11.87 -9.40 17.49
N LEU A 136 12.47 -9.87 18.59
CA LEU A 136 13.86 -10.35 18.64
C LEU A 136 13.99 -11.86 18.34
N SER A 137 12.94 -12.49 17.80
CA SER A 137 12.99 -13.90 17.41
C SER A 137 13.76 -14.10 16.10
N LEU A 138 14.04 -15.36 15.76
CA LEU A 138 14.61 -15.74 14.47
C LEU A 138 13.69 -16.78 13.79
N PRO A 139 13.05 -16.45 12.66
CA PRO A 139 12.98 -15.13 12.02
C PRO A 139 12.31 -14.05 12.90
N PRO A 140 12.64 -12.76 12.73
CA PRO A 140 11.91 -11.66 13.35
C PRO A 140 10.47 -11.64 12.84
N GLN A 141 9.56 -11.15 13.69
CA GLN A 141 8.15 -11.00 13.35
C GLN A 141 7.76 -9.53 13.35
N ILE A 142 6.96 -9.13 12.37
CA ILE A 142 6.36 -7.79 12.25
C ILE A 142 4.87 -7.90 11.97
N SER A 143 4.15 -6.81 12.20
CA SER A 143 2.79 -6.63 11.68
C SER A 143 2.83 -5.68 10.50
N ALA A 144 2.28 -6.11 9.37
CA ALA A 144 2.07 -5.21 8.24
C ALA A 144 1.10 -4.10 8.67
N ALA A 145 1.41 -2.88 8.26
CA ALA A 145 0.49 -1.75 8.27
C ALA A 145 -0.07 -1.49 6.87
N TYR A 146 0.74 -1.74 5.85
CA TYR A 146 0.33 -1.69 4.45
C TYR A 146 1.18 -2.68 3.65
N LEU A 147 0.62 -3.23 2.59
CA LEU A 147 1.25 -4.28 1.80
C LEU A 147 0.91 -4.06 0.33
N THR A 148 1.92 -4.17 -0.54
CA THR A 148 1.72 -4.17 -1.99
C THR A 148 2.16 -5.49 -2.60
N VAL A 149 1.39 -5.92 -3.60
CA VAL A 149 1.67 -7.07 -4.45
C VAL A 149 1.48 -6.66 -5.92
N PRO A 150 2.09 -7.37 -6.88
CA PRO A 150 1.86 -7.16 -8.30
C PRO A 150 0.40 -7.43 -8.65
N VAL A 151 -0.28 -6.37 -9.08
CA VAL A 151 -1.64 -6.43 -9.59
C VAL A 151 -1.77 -5.64 -10.89
N LEU A 152 -2.73 -6.03 -11.72
CA LEU A 152 -3.26 -5.22 -12.81
C LEU A 152 -4.71 -4.88 -12.48
N GLU A 153 -5.07 -3.60 -12.58
CA GLU A 153 -6.43 -3.13 -12.28
C GLU A 153 -7.00 -2.45 -13.52
N GLY A 154 -8.18 -2.88 -13.96
CA GLY A 154 -8.77 -2.33 -15.16
C GLY A 154 -10.16 -2.85 -15.47
N THR A 155 -10.71 -2.33 -16.57
CA THR A 155 -12.00 -2.76 -17.13
C THR A 155 -11.78 -3.80 -18.21
N VAL A 156 -12.43 -4.95 -18.11
CA VAL A 156 -12.38 -6.00 -19.14
C VAL A 156 -12.93 -5.45 -20.46
N SER A 157 -12.11 -5.49 -21.51
CA SER A 157 -12.42 -4.90 -22.82
C SER A 157 -12.77 -5.95 -23.88
N ALA A 158 -12.17 -7.14 -23.81
CA ALA A 158 -12.51 -8.27 -24.67
C ALA A 158 -12.21 -9.59 -23.98
N LEU A 159 -12.95 -10.63 -24.36
CA LEU A 159 -12.73 -12.00 -23.90
C LEU A 159 -12.08 -12.80 -25.03
N ASP A 160 -11.16 -13.68 -24.68
CA ASP A 160 -10.54 -14.62 -25.60
C ASP A 160 -10.56 -16.04 -24.99
N TRP A 161 -10.29 -17.06 -25.81
CA TRP A 161 -10.30 -18.45 -25.35
C TRP A 161 -9.21 -18.73 -24.30
N GLY A 162 -8.11 -17.97 -24.30
CA GLY A 162 -7.01 -18.10 -23.34
C GLY A 162 -7.07 -17.14 -22.15
N GLY A 163 -8.11 -16.30 -22.03
CA GLY A 163 -8.20 -15.27 -21.01
C GLY A 163 -8.98 -14.05 -21.49
N PHE A 164 -8.44 -12.85 -21.29
CA PHE A 164 -9.13 -11.61 -21.66
C PHE A 164 -8.16 -10.44 -21.79
N THR A 165 -8.60 -9.35 -22.41
CA THR A 165 -7.91 -8.07 -22.36
C THR A 165 -8.64 -7.13 -21.41
N MET A 166 -7.88 -6.25 -20.76
CA MET A 166 -8.42 -5.19 -19.91
C MET A 166 -7.78 -3.85 -20.26
N THR A 167 -8.46 -2.77 -19.90
CA THR A 167 -7.99 -1.41 -20.06
C THR A 167 -7.84 -0.76 -18.69
N GLU A 168 -6.63 -0.33 -18.35
CA GLU A 168 -6.30 0.38 -17.12
C GLU A 168 -6.86 1.82 -17.14
N ALA A 169 -6.88 2.48 -15.98
CA ALA A 169 -7.38 3.85 -15.84
C ALA A 169 -6.58 4.88 -16.67
N ASN A 170 -5.30 4.60 -16.96
CA ASN A 170 -4.44 5.43 -17.81
C ASN A 170 -4.71 5.24 -19.32
N GLY A 171 -5.60 4.31 -19.69
CA GLY A 171 -5.95 3.98 -21.09
C GLY A 171 -5.09 2.89 -21.72
N ASP A 172 -4.12 2.36 -20.99
CA ASP A 172 -3.30 1.26 -21.47
C ASP A 172 -4.08 -0.06 -21.48
N VAL A 173 -3.64 -1.00 -22.33
CA VAL A 173 -4.34 -2.28 -22.56
C VAL A 173 -3.44 -3.46 -22.22
N ASP A 174 -3.89 -4.30 -21.29
CA ASP A 174 -3.19 -5.50 -20.85
C ASP A 174 -3.91 -6.77 -21.28
N THR A 175 -3.13 -7.77 -21.64
CA THR A 175 -3.59 -9.13 -21.95
C THR A 175 -3.37 -10.03 -20.75
N VAL A 176 -4.45 -10.64 -20.28
CA VAL A 176 -4.45 -11.52 -19.11
C VAL A 176 -4.66 -12.95 -19.58
N MET A 177 -3.66 -13.79 -19.36
CA MET A 177 -3.70 -15.22 -19.66
C MET A 177 -4.19 -15.99 -18.43
N VAL A 178 -5.22 -16.80 -18.63
CA VAL A 178 -5.85 -17.61 -17.58
C VAL A 178 -5.50 -19.07 -17.82
N THR A 179 -5.19 -19.79 -16.73
CA THR A 179 -4.90 -21.22 -16.77
C THR A 179 -5.87 -22.00 -15.88
N SER A 180 -5.75 -23.32 -15.84
CA SER A 180 -6.50 -24.16 -14.91
C SER A 180 -6.13 -23.94 -13.44
N GLU A 181 -5.00 -23.30 -13.17
CA GLU A 181 -4.52 -22.99 -11.80
C GLU A 181 -4.95 -21.59 -11.35
N THR A 182 -5.41 -20.73 -12.27
CA THR A 182 -5.88 -19.39 -11.95
C THR A 182 -7.12 -19.47 -11.05
N LEU A 183 -7.06 -18.82 -9.89
CA LEU A 183 -8.20 -18.70 -9.00
C LEU A 183 -9.18 -17.66 -9.52
N MET A 184 -10.38 -18.10 -9.91
CA MET A 184 -11.44 -17.21 -10.37
C MET A 184 -12.42 -16.91 -9.22
N ARG A 185 -12.32 -15.71 -8.63
CA ARG A 185 -13.36 -15.21 -7.70
C ARG A 185 -14.54 -14.60 -8.43
N VAL A 186 -14.29 -14.12 -9.66
CA VAL A 186 -15.31 -13.65 -10.59
C VAL A 186 -15.03 -14.27 -11.96
N LEU A 187 -16.10 -14.52 -12.73
CA LEU A 187 -15.97 -14.84 -14.15
C LEU A 187 -16.01 -13.51 -14.92
N PRO A 188 -14.89 -13.07 -15.53
CA PRO A 188 -14.84 -11.77 -16.17
C PRO A 188 -15.79 -11.71 -17.36
N ALA A 189 -16.57 -10.62 -17.44
CA ALA A 189 -17.34 -10.23 -18.61
C ALA A 189 -16.89 -8.85 -19.12
N VAL A 190 -17.11 -8.57 -20.40
CA VAL A 190 -16.78 -7.26 -20.97
C VAL A 190 -17.54 -6.15 -20.23
N GLY A 191 -16.80 -5.14 -19.78
CA GLY A 191 -17.30 -4.04 -18.95
C GLY A 191 -17.08 -4.23 -17.44
N ASP A 192 -16.69 -5.41 -16.98
CA ASP A 192 -16.40 -5.63 -15.56
C ASP A 192 -15.08 -4.97 -15.15
N THR A 193 -15.06 -4.35 -13.98
CA THR A 193 -13.83 -3.88 -13.33
C THR A 193 -13.25 -5.00 -12.47
N VAL A 194 -12.02 -5.39 -12.75
CA VAL A 194 -11.36 -6.52 -12.09
C VAL A 194 -9.95 -6.14 -11.64
N VAL A 195 -9.49 -6.82 -10.59
CA VAL A 195 -8.09 -6.85 -10.17
C VAL A 195 -7.52 -8.23 -10.50
N VAL A 196 -6.35 -8.25 -11.13
CA VAL A 196 -5.65 -9.46 -11.53
C VAL A 196 -4.34 -9.55 -10.76
N TYR A 197 -4.24 -10.56 -9.90
CA TYR A 197 -3.00 -10.87 -9.19
C TYR A 197 -2.11 -11.71 -10.11
N TYR A 198 -0.84 -11.36 -10.20
CA TYR A 198 0.16 -12.08 -10.99
C TYR A 198 1.49 -12.18 -10.23
N ASP A 199 2.45 -12.91 -10.80
CA ASP A 199 3.72 -13.21 -10.13
C ASP A 199 4.77 -12.08 -10.22
N GLY A 200 4.39 -10.91 -10.75
CA GLY A 200 5.32 -9.80 -11.02
C GLY A 200 6.09 -9.92 -12.33
N THR A 201 5.91 -11.00 -13.10
CA THR A 201 6.58 -11.20 -14.39
C THR A 201 5.59 -11.05 -15.54
N LEU A 202 5.92 -10.18 -16.48
CA LEU A 202 5.20 -10.06 -17.74
C LEU A 202 5.85 -10.96 -18.82
N LEU A 203 5.02 -11.65 -19.60
CA LEU A 203 5.43 -12.52 -20.71
C LEU A 203 5.87 -11.74 -21.96
N ASP A 204 5.28 -10.57 -22.14
CA ASP A 204 5.60 -9.54 -23.14
C ASP A 204 5.26 -8.17 -22.50
N VAL A 205 5.42 -7.05 -23.21
CA VAL A 205 5.31 -5.68 -22.64
C VAL A 205 4.06 -5.46 -21.78
N ARG A 206 2.92 -6.11 -22.11
CA ARG A 206 1.62 -5.97 -21.42
C ARG A 206 0.83 -7.28 -21.36
N CYS A 207 1.52 -8.39 -21.07
CA CYS A 207 0.88 -9.71 -21.00
C CYS A 207 1.30 -10.45 -19.72
N ALA A 208 0.35 -10.95 -18.94
CA ALA A 208 0.62 -11.62 -17.66
C ALA A 208 -0.17 -12.92 -17.50
N TYR A 209 0.37 -13.90 -16.77
CA TYR A 209 -0.41 -15.03 -16.27
C TYR A 209 -1.11 -14.64 -14.96
N ALA A 210 -2.44 -14.82 -14.92
CA ALA A 210 -3.21 -14.57 -13.70
C ALA A 210 -3.02 -15.71 -12.70
N LEU A 211 -2.65 -15.35 -11.48
CA LEU A 211 -2.76 -16.22 -10.30
C LEU A 211 -4.17 -16.17 -9.72
N GLU A 212 -4.78 -14.98 -9.68
CA GLU A 212 -6.16 -14.77 -9.24
C GLU A 212 -6.81 -13.65 -10.05
N VAL A 213 -8.09 -13.82 -10.37
CA VAL A 213 -8.96 -12.78 -10.93
C VAL A 213 -10.09 -12.53 -9.94
N ALA A 214 -10.17 -11.29 -9.44
CA ALA A 214 -11.14 -10.87 -8.45
C ALA A 214 -11.89 -9.60 -8.91
N PRO A 215 -13.11 -9.36 -8.40
CA PRO A 215 -13.79 -8.10 -8.66
C PRO A 215 -12.96 -6.96 -8.06
N LEU A 216 -12.81 -5.86 -8.79
CA LEU A 216 -12.28 -4.63 -8.21
C LEU A 216 -13.37 -4.04 -7.33
N THR A 217 -13.35 -4.37 -6.04
CA THR A 217 -14.19 -3.67 -5.06
C THR A 217 -13.61 -2.28 -4.92
N ALA A 218 -14.41 -1.24 -5.19
CA ALA A 218 -14.07 0.09 -4.74
C ALA A 218 -13.77 -0.03 -3.24
N ALA A 219 -12.57 0.37 -2.81
CA ALA A 219 -12.31 0.58 -1.40
C ALA A 219 -13.48 1.43 -0.87
N ASP A 220 -14.20 0.92 0.13
CA ASP A 220 -15.45 1.48 0.63
C ASP A 220 -15.30 2.97 1.00
N GLY A 221 -15.58 3.83 0.02
CA GLY A 221 -15.62 5.28 0.11
C GLY A 221 -17.02 5.85 -0.13
N GLU A 222 -18.06 5.02 -0.02
CA GLU A 222 -19.45 5.47 0.00
C GLU A 222 -19.97 5.51 1.45
N ALA A 223 -19.48 6.48 2.22
CA ALA A 223 -20.28 7.00 3.32
C ALA A 223 -21.47 7.77 2.72
N LEU A 224 -22.52 7.04 2.33
CA LEU A 224 -23.83 7.61 2.05
C LEU A 224 -24.37 8.22 3.35
N TYR A 225 -24.06 9.51 3.57
CA TYR A 225 -24.83 10.34 4.49
C TYR A 225 -26.20 10.62 3.88
N THR A 226 -27.15 9.72 4.11
CA THR A 226 -28.58 10.06 4.06
C THR A 226 -28.97 10.57 5.45
N HIS A 227 -29.03 11.89 5.60
CA HIS A 227 -29.80 12.50 6.68
C HIS A 227 -31.29 12.39 6.33
N GLU A 228 -32.02 11.58 7.09
CA GLU A 228 -33.43 11.90 7.44
C GLU A 228 -33.47 12.87 8.61
#